data_AF-A0A2V6LQ52-F1
#
_entry.id   AF-A0A2V6LQ52-F1
#
_cell.length_a   1.000
_cell.length_b   1.000
_cell.length_c   1.000
_cell.angle_alpha   90.00
_cell.angle_beta   90.00
_cell.angle_gamma   90.00
#
_symmetry.space_group_name_H-M   'P 1'
#
loop_
_entity.id
_entity.type
_entity.pdbx_description
1 polymer ?
#
loop_
_entity_poly.entity_id
_entity_poly.type
_entity_poly.pdbx_seq_one_letter_code
_entity_poly.pdbx_strand_id
1 'polypeptide(L)'
;MYVTYIRTTPEKLWKALIEPEFTRRFWCNTSQQSEWKPGASWKILMPDERVADSGEVVEIEPNRRLVLKWRNEFRPELKAEGYSRMTYELEKEGNSVKLTVIHEIEKEGSKFIEAVSSGWPHILASLKSLLETDESLEETREWPREACG
;
A
#
# COMPACT_ATOMS: atom_id res chain seq x y z
N MET A 1 -11.02 2.41 6.91
CA MET A 1 -10.19 1.48 7.70
C MET A 1 -10.43 0.08 7.18
N TYR A 2 -9.35 -0.69 6.99
CA TYR A 2 -9.37 -2.07 6.52
C TYR A 2 -8.58 -2.93 7.49
N VAL A 3 -9.05 -4.13 7.78
CA VAL A 3 -8.38 -5.06 8.71
C VAL A 3 -8.30 -6.43 8.03
N THR A 4 -7.13 -7.06 8.11
CA THR A 4 -6.93 -8.45 7.69
C THR A 4 -6.02 -9.17 8.67
N TYR A 5 -6.15 -10.50 8.73
CA TYR A 5 -5.33 -11.38 9.56
C TYR A 5 -4.56 -12.32 8.66
N ILE A 6 -3.24 -12.37 8.82
CA ILE A 6 -2.35 -13.10 7.93
C ILE A 6 -1.50 -14.06 8.76
N ARG A 7 -1.47 -15.34 8.39
CA ARG A 7 -0.63 -16.36 9.02
C ARG A 7 0.83 -16.18 8.60
N THR A 8 1.52 -15.29 9.30
CA THR A 8 2.89 -14.86 9.02
C THR A 8 3.55 -14.30 10.29
N THR A 9 4.76 -13.75 10.18
CA THR A 9 5.41 -12.98 11.25
C THR A 9 5.42 -11.49 10.92
N PRO A 10 5.52 -10.60 11.93
CA PRO A 10 5.60 -9.16 11.69
C PRO A 10 6.75 -8.78 10.74
N GLU A 11 7.89 -9.46 10.84
CA GLU A 11 9.05 -9.22 9.99
C GLU A 11 8.79 -9.58 8.53
N LYS A 12 8.18 -10.74 8.27
CA LYS A 12 7.86 -11.16 6.89
C LYS A 12 6.79 -10.27 6.28
N LEU A 13 5.76 -9.89 7.06
CA LEU A 13 4.74 -8.97 6.61
C LEU A 13 5.32 -7.58 6.32
N TRP A 14 6.17 -7.06 7.21
CA TRP A 14 6.81 -5.75 7.04
C TRP A 14 7.62 -5.68 5.76
N LYS A 15 8.48 -6.67 5.53
CA LYS A 15 9.23 -6.78 4.27
C LYS A 15 8.31 -6.80 3.07
N ALA A 16 7.25 -7.60 3.13
CA ALA A 16 6.31 -7.68 2.02
C ALA A 16 5.64 -6.34 1.69
N LEU A 17 5.39 -5.51 2.70
CA LEU A 17 4.76 -4.20 2.53
C LEU A 17 5.68 -3.14 1.89
N ILE A 18 7.01 -3.26 2.01
CA ILE A 18 7.94 -2.19 1.61
C ILE A 18 8.98 -2.59 0.56
N GLU A 19 9.27 -3.90 0.42
CA GLU A 19 10.31 -4.38 -0.49
C GLU A 19 9.75 -4.60 -1.91
N PRO A 20 10.51 -4.22 -2.96
CA PRO A 20 10.08 -4.34 -4.35
C PRO A 20 9.86 -5.78 -4.80
N GLU A 21 10.59 -6.75 -4.22
CA GLU A 21 10.42 -8.18 -4.51
C GLU A 21 8.99 -8.67 -4.24
N PHE A 22 8.36 -8.16 -3.19
CA PHE A 22 7.02 -8.56 -2.78
C PHE A 22 5.94 -7.68 -3.38
N THR A 23 6.11 -6.37 -3.31
CA THR A 23 5.11 -5.40 -3.80
C THR A 23 4.77 -5.63 -5.27
N ARG A 24 5.74 -6.04 -6.09
CA ARG A 24 5.49 -6.42 -7.49
C ARG A 24 4.55 -7.62 -7.65
N ARG A 25 4.54 -8.56 -6.68
CA ARG A 25 3.77 -9.81 -6.76
C ARG A 25 2.30 -9.63 -6.41
N PHE A 26 1.95 -8.73 -5.48
CA PHE A 26 0.56 -8.57 -5.00
C PHE A 26 -0.05 -7.19 -5.27
N TRP A 27 0.75 -6.22 -5.75
CA TRP A 27 0.33 -4.84 -5.94
C TRP A 27 0.59 -4.35 -7.37
N CYS A 28 0.02 -5.05 -8.34
CA CYS A 28 -0.04 -4.68 -9.74
C CYS A 28 1.33 -4.40 -10.38
N ASN A 29 2.34 -5.22 -10.03
CA ASN A 29 3.72 -5.06 -10.48
C ASN A 29 4.35 -3.67 -10.17
N THR A 30 3.79 -2.96 -9.19
CA THR A 30 4.36 -1.71 -8.69
C THR A 30 5.52 -1.95 -7.75
N SER A 31 6.29 -0.90 -7.50
CA SER A 31 7.34 -0.92 -6.48
C SER A 31 7.37 0.38 -5.69
N GLN A 32 7.79 0.31 -4.44
CA GLN A 32 7.95 1.48 -3.58
C GLN A 32 9.41 1.91 -3.52
N GLN A 33 9.64 3.23 -3.59
CA GLN A 33 10.96 3.82 -3.42
C GLN A 33 10.93 4.81 -2.26
N SER A 34 11.78 4.55 -1.26
CA SER A 34 12.05 5.45 -0.15
C SER A 34 13.33 5.03 0.57
N GLU A 35 13.93 5.95 1.30
CA GLU A 35 14.99 5.64 2.27
C GLU A 35 14.43 5.07 3.59
N TRP A 36 13.10 5.04 3.76
CA TRP A 36 12.44 4.47 4.93
C TRP A 36 12.92 5.06 6.26
N LYS A 37 12.97 6.40 6.32
CA LYS A 37 13.22 7.19 7.53
C LYS A 37 12.23 8.36 7.61
N PRO A 38 11.91 8.88 8.80
CA PRO A 38 11.01 10.03 8.92
C PRO A 38 11.50 11.23 8.08
N GLY A 39 10.58 11.87 7.37
CA GLY A 39 10.84 12.97 6.43
C GLY A 39 11.38 12.55 5.06
N ALA A 40 11.65 11.26 4.82
CA ALA A 40 12.11 10.80 3.52
C ALA A 40 11.00 10.89 2.46
N SER A 41 11.38 11.23 1.23
CA SER A 41 10.46 11.09 0.09
C SER A 41 10.08 9.63 -0.10
N TRP A 42 8.82 9.41 -0.48
CA TRP A 42 8.26 8.11 -0.80
C TRP A 42 7.52 8.18 -2.13
N LYS A 43 7.64 7.15 -2.96
CA LYS A 43 6.96 7.04 -4.26
C LYS A 43 6.51 5.61 -4.52
N ILE A 44 5.39 5.46 -5.22
CA ILE A 44 5.03 4.22 -5.92
C ILE A 44 5.33 4.41 -7.40
N LEU A 45 6.09 3.47 -7.95
CA LEU A 45 6.37 3.40 -9.38
C LEU A 45 5.53 2.31 -10.03
N MET A 46 4.96 2.66 -11.18
CA MET A 46 4.33 1.73 -12.12
C MET A 46 5.37 0.80 -12.76
N PRO A 47 4.92 -0.29 -13.45
CA PRO A 47 5.83 -1.17 -14.17
C PRO A 47 6.68 -0.47 -15.24
N ASP A 48 6.19 0.64 -15.79
CA ASP A 48 6.88 1.48 -16.78
C ASP A 48 7.68 2.65 -16.16
N GLU A 49 7.95 2.56 -14.84
CA GLU A 49 8.72 3.53 -14.04
C GLU A 49 8.09 4.91 -13.85
N ARG A 50 6.88 5.16 -14.38
CA ARG A 50 6.14 6.38 -14.07
C ARG A 50 5.70 6.40 -12.61
N VAL A 51 5.62 7.58 -12.02
CA VAL A 51 5.16 7.77 -10.64
C VAL A 51 3.63 7.67 -10.59
N ALA A 52 3.11 6.66 -9.91
CA ALA A 52 1.68 6.50 -9.65
C ALA A 52 1.22 7.38 -8.48
N ASP A 53 2.01 7.36 -7.40
CA ASP A 53 1.73 8.06 -6.16
C ASP A 53 3.03 8.57 -5.55
N SER A 54 2.94 9.67 -4.80
CA SER A 54 4.09 10.26 -4.13
C SER A 54 3.72 10.80 -2.75
N GLY A 55 4.75 10.98 -1.92
CA GLY A 55 4.62 11.63 -0.64
C GLY A 55 5.87 11.50 0.21
N GLU A 56 5.66 11.26 1.50
CA GLU A 56 6.68 11.40 2.53
C GLU A 56 6.41 10.41 3.67
N VAL A 57 7.47 9.80 4.19
CA VAL A 57 7.40 8.99 5.40
C VAL A 57 7.23 9.91 6.61
N VAL A 58 6.06 9.86 7.25
CA VAL A 58 5.76 10.67 8.44
C VAL A 58 6.30 10.00 9.70
N GLU A 59 6.10 8.70 9.82
CA GLU A 59 6.47 7.90 10.98
C GLU A 59 6.83 6.49 10.50
N ILE A 60 7.87 5.89 11.08
CA ILE A 60 8.25 4.52 10.77
C ILE A 60 8.80 3.83 12.01
N GLU A 61 8.18 2.72 12.37
CA GLU A 61 8.60 1.81 13.41
C GLU A 61 8.64 0.39 12.81
N PRO A 62 9.84 -0.15 12.52
CA PRO A 62 9.98 -1.43 11.87
C PRO A 62 9.14 -2.54 12.51
N ASN A 63 8.45 -3.32 11.67
CA ASN A 63 7.59 -4.44 12.04
C ASN A 63 6.35 -4.08 12.89
N ARG A 64 6.05 -2.78 13.06
CA ARG A 64 4.94 -2.33 13.94
C ARG A 64 4.06 -1.27 13.30
N ARG A 65 4.65 -0.21 12.75
CA ARG A 65 3.87 0.95 12.30
C ARG A 65 4.54 1.72 11.18
N LEU A 66 3.78 2.11 10.16
CA LEU A 66 4.23 3.00 9.10
C LEU A 66 3.15 4.05 8.85
N VAL A 67 3.54 5.32 8.78
CA VAL A 67 2.64 6.41 8.38
C VAL A 67 3.25 7.13 7.20
N LEU A 68 2.47 7.29 6.13
CA LEU A 68 2.83 8.01 4.92
C LEU A 68 1.88 9.18 4.67
N LYS A 69 2.42 10.31 4.24
CA LYS A 69 1.66 11.24 3.38
C LYS A 69 1.57 10.60 2.01
N TRP A 70 0.40 10.66 1.40
CA TRP A 70 0.13 10.00 0.13
C TRP A 70 -0.66 10.94 -0.77
N ARG A 71 -0.19 11.13 -2.00
CA ARG A 71 -0.93 11.84 -3.05
C ARG A 71 -0.86 11.05 -4.34
N ASN A 72 -1.99 10.94 -5.02
CA ASN A 72 -2.02 10.37 -6.36
C ASN A 72 -1.37 11.32 -7.37
N GLU A 73 -0.45 10.82 -8.19
CA GLU A 73 0.22 11.60 -9.23
C GLU A 73 -0.32 11.33 -10.63
N PHE A 74 -1.09 10.25 -10.78
CA PHE A 74 -1.54 9.75 -12.06
C PHE A 74 -2.87 10.33 -12.53
N ARG A 75 -3.86 10.44 -11.64
CA ARG A 75 -5.22 10.90 -11.94
C ARG A 75 -5.39 12.36 -11.49
N PRO A 76 -5.54 13.34 -12.40
CA PRO A 76 -5.58 14.76 -12.05
C PRO A 76 -6.66 15.12 -11.02
N GLU A 77 -7.83 14.49 -11.09
CA GLU A 77 -8.94 14.71 -10.18
C GLU A 77 -8.67 14.23 -8.75
N LEU A 78 -7.86 13.17 -8.60
CA LEU A 78 -7.43 12.66 -7.29
C LEU A 78 -6.25 13.48 -6.76
N LYS A 79 -5.31 13.82 -7.64
CA LYS A 79 -4.16 14.69 -7.33
C LYS A 79 -4.60 16.05 -6.78
N ALA A 80 -5.67 16.61 -7.33
CA ALA A 80 -6.24 17.89 -6.90
C ALA A 80 -6.80 17.85 -5.47
N GLU A 81 -7.07 16.66 -4.90
CA GLU A 81 -7.49 16.54 -3.50
C GLU A 81 -6.33 16.70 -2.50
N GLY A 82 -5.08 16.67 -2.98
CA GLY A 82 -3.90 16.89 -2.16
C GLY A 82 -3.41 15.63 -1.46
N TYR A 83 -2.78 15.81 -0.30
CA TYR A 83 -2.20 14.72 0.47
C TYR A 83 -3.23 14.11 1.44
N SER A 84 -3.43 12.81 1.31
CA SER A 84 -4.05 11.95 2.33
C SER A 84 -2.97 11.41 3.28
N ARG A 85 -3.43 10.71 4.33
CA ARG A 85 -2.60 9.98 5.28
C ARG A 85 -2.94 8.50 5.19
N MET A 86 -1.92 7.66 5.01
CA MET A 86 -2.02 6.21 5.09
C MET A 86 -1.23 5.72 6.30
N THR A 87 -1.84 4.88 7.12
CA THR A 87 -1.25 4.24 8.29
C THR A 87 -1.36 2.73 8.18
N TYR A 88 -0.23 2.03 8.34
CA TYR A 88 -0.18 0.61 8.66
C TYR A 88 0.07 0.41 10.14
N GLU A 89 -0.67 -0.51 10.74
CA GLU A 89 -0.42 -1.04 12.09
C GLU A 89 -0.37 -2.56 12.01
N LEU A 90 0.71 -3.13 12.55
CA LEU A 90 0.97 -4.56 12.59
C LEU A 90 0.97 -5.00 14.05
N GLU A 91 0.06 -5.91 14.40
CA GLU A 91 -0.07 -6.46 15.74
C GLU A 91 0.08 -7.99 15.68
N LYS A 92 1.03 -8.54 16.43
CA LYS A 92 1.20 -10.00 16.48
C LYS A 92 0.09 -10.63 17.31
N GLU A 93 -0.63 -11.58 16.71
CA GLU A 93 -1.71 -12.34 17.35
C GLU A 93 -1.47 -13.84 17.15
N GLY A 94 -0.85 -14.48 18.15
CA GLY A 94 -0.50 -15.89 18.11
C GLY A 94 0.43 -16.22 16.92
N ASN A 95 -0.07 -17.07 16.02
CA ASN A 95 0.62 -17.49 14.79
C ASN A 95 0.24 -16.63 13.56
N SER A 96 -0.36 -15.47 13.79
CA SER A 96 -0.78 -14.53 12.76
C SER A 96 -0.40 -13.10 13.11
N VAL A 97 -0.52 -12.21 12.14
CA VAL A 97 -0.39 -10.77 12.32
C VAL A 97 -1.69 -10.12 11.86
N LYS A 98 -2.27 -9.30 12.72
CA LYS A 98 -3.35 -8.38 12.38
C LYS A 98 -2.73 -7.17 11.71
N LEU A 99 -3.13 -6.93 10.46
CA LEU A 99 -2.77 -5.73 9.70
C LEU A 99 -3.98 -4.82 9.65
N THR A 100 -3.83 -3.62 10.22
CA THR A 100 -4.80 -2.53 10.09
C THR A 100 -4.26 -1.50 9.11
N VAL A 101 -5.06 -1.15 8.11
CA VAL A 101 -4.78 -0.06 7.16
C VAL A 101 -5.81 1.05 7.36
N ILE A 102 -5.33 2.24 7.68
CA ILE A 102 -6.15 3.46 7.76
C ILE A 102 -5.70 4.36 6.62
N HIS A 103 -6.61 4.73 5.73
CA HIS A 103 -6.34 5.70 4.68
C HIS A 103 -7.43 6.78 4.79
N GLU A 104 -7.01 8.00 5.10
CA GLU A 104 -7.90 9.10 5.46
C GLU A 104 -7.40 10.43 4.88
N ILE A 105 -8.31 11.39 4.75
CA ILE A 105 -8.02 12.76 4.32
C ILE A 105 -8.98 13.69 5.05
N GLU A 106 -8.54 14.90 5.37
CA GLU A 106 -9.37 15.93 6.02
C GLU A 106 -10.34 16.58 5.01
N LYS A 107 -11.13 15.76 4.32
CA LYS A 107 -12.10 16.18 3.31
C LYS A 107 -13.26 15.18 3.25
N GLU A 108 -14.48 15.67 3.46
CA GLU A 108 -15.70 14.88 3.26
C GLU A 108 -15.93 14.58 1.77
N GLY A 109 -16.46 13.39 1.46
CA GLY A 109 -16.76 12.99 0.08
C GLY A 109 -15.53 12.97 -0.83
N SER A 110 -14.36 12.64 -0.28
CA SER A 110 -13.11 12.57 -1.04
C SER A 110 -13.18 11.47 -2.11
N LYS A 111 -13.04 11.88 -3.36
CA LYS A 111 -12.93 10.96 -4.50
C LYS A 111 -11.69 10.09 -4.40
N PHE A 112 -10.64 10.60 -3.76
CA PHE A 112 -9.43 9.84 -3.55
C PHE A 112 -9.63 8.70 -2.55
N ILE A 113 -10.29 8.97 -1.41
CA ILE A 113 -10.64 7.91 -0.45
C ILE A 113 -11.60 6.89 -1.07
N GLU A 114 -12.59 7.34 -1.85
CA GLU A 114 -13.47 6.44 -2.61
C GLU A 114 -12.67 5.55 -3.57
N ALA A 115 -11.74 6.12 -4.34
CA ALA A 115 -10.92 5.35 -5.28
C ALA A 115 -10.08 4.28 -4.56
N VAL A 116 -9.34 4.64 -3.51
CA VAL A 116 -8.51 3.67 -2.77
C VAL A 116 -9.37 2.64 -2.03
N SER A 117 -10.62 2.96 -1.68
CA SER A 117 -11.52 2.01 -1.03
C SER A 117 -11.90 0.82 -1.87
N SER A 118 -11.90 0.98 -3.20
CA SER A 118 -12.03 -0.13 -4.13
C SER A 118 -10.74 -0.96 -4.26
N GLY A 119 -9.57 -0.34 -4.10
CA GLY A 119 -8.27 -0.99 -4.27
C GLY A 119 -7.80 -1.81 -3.06
N TRP A 120 -7.92 -1.26 -1.85
CA TRP A 120 -7.38 -1.88 -0.63
C TRP A 120 -7.86 -3.31 -0.38
N PRO A 121 -9.15 -3.66 -0.50
CA PRO A 121 -9.61 -5.03 -0.28
C PRO A 121 -8.90 -6.05 -1.18
N HIS A 122 -8.69 -5.72 -2.46
CA HIS A 122 -8.01 -6.60 -3.42
C HIS A 122 -6.53 -6.77 -3.09
N ILE A 123 -5.83 -5.66 -2.81
CA ILE A 123 -4.40 -5.66 -2.47
C ILE A 123 -4.17 -6.46 -1.17
N LEU A 124 -4.99 -6.26 -0.15
CA LEU A 124 -4.87 -6.95 1.13
C LEU A 124 -5.18 -8.45 1.04
N ALA A 125 -6.19 -8.84 0.24
CA ALA A 125 -6.47 -10.24 -0.02
C ALA A 125 -5.32 -10.93 -0.78
N SER A 126 -4.70 -10.22 -1.72
CA SER A 126 -3.55 -10.72 -2.47
C SER A 126 -2.29 -10.85 -1.62
N LEU A 127 -1.99 -9.86 -0.79
CA LEU A 127 -0.90 -9.93 0.19
C LEU A 127 -1.06 -11.11 1.15
N LYS A 128 -2.28 -11.34 1.64
CA LYS A 128 -2.59 -12.49 2.49
C LYS A 128 -2.31 -13.80 1.75
N SER A 129 -2.86 -13.96 0.55
CA SER A 129 -2.66 -15.17 -0.26
C SER A 129 -1.18 -15.43 -0.52
N LEU A 130 -0.44 -14.39 -0.90
CA LEU A 130 0.99 -14.43 -1.12
C LEU A 130 1.77 -14.92 0.11
N LEU A 131 1.46 -14.37 1.28
CA LEU A 131 2.22 -14.70 2.49
C LEU A 131 1.88 -16.09 3.06
N GLU A 132 0.66 -16.57 2.84
CA GLU A 132 0.16 -17.85 3.35
C GLU A 132 0.41 -19.03 2.41
N THR A 133 0.51 -18.78 1.09
CA THR A 133 0.61 -19.83 0.07
C THR A 133 1.78 -19.67 -0.89
N ASP A 134 2.50 -18.54 -0.83
CA ASP A 134 3.50 -18.11 -1.82
C ASP A 134 2.92 -17.76 -3.21
N GLU A 135 1.60 -17.68 -3.33
CA GLU A 135 0.90 -17.24 -4.56
C GLU A 135 -0.05 -16.07 -4.28
N SER A 136 0.11 -14.98 -5.04
CA SER A 136 -0.80 -13.83 -5.01
C SER A 136 -2.04 -14.04 -5.88
N LEU A 137 -3.07 -13.21 -5.72
CA LEU A 137 -4.24 -13.23 -6.59
C LEU A 137 -3.88 -12.76 -8.01
N GLU A 138 -4.31 -13.51 -9.04
CA GLU A 138 -3.93 -13.27 -10.43
C GLU A 138 -4.31 -11.86 -10.90
N GLU A 139 -5.48 -11.37 -10.48
CA GLU A 139 -6.05 -10.08 -10.85
C GLU A 139 -5.25 -8.88 -10.31
N THR A 140 -4.34 -9.13 -9.36
CA THR A 140 -3.51 -8.10 -8.72
C THR A 140 -2.04 -8.19 -9.12
N ARG A 141 -1.67 -9.10 -10.03
CA ARG A 141 -0.29 -9.25 -10.48
C ARG A 141 0.09 -8.19 -11.51
N GLU A 142 -0.85 -7.78 -12.35
CA GLU A 142 -0.60 -6.90 -13.47
C GLU A 142 -1.30 -5.55 -13.33
N TRP A 143 -0.66 -4.49 -13.83
CA TRP A 143 -1.30 -3.19 -13.92
C TRP A 143 -2.42 -3.22 -14.98
N PRO A 144 -3.63 -2.71 -14.68
CA PRO A 144 -4.73 -2.72 -15.65
C PRO A 144 -4.33 -1.99 -16.93
N ARG A 145 -4.39 -2.69 -18.07
CA ARG A 145 -4.03 -2.12 -19.38
C ARG A 145 -4.89 -0.90 -19.76
N GLU A 146 -6.13 -0.86 -19.26
CA GLU A 146 -7.10 0.22 -19.52
C GLU A 146 -6.83 1.49 -18.71
N ALA A 147 -5.95 1.46 -17.69
CA ALA A 147 -5.60 2.65 -16.94
C ALA A 147 -4.69 3.62 -17.73
N CYS A 148 -4.10 3.19 -18.86
CA CYS A 148 -3.17 3.98 -19.68
C CYS A 148 -3.83 4.78 -20.82
N GLY A 149 -5.17 4.92 -20.83
CA GLY A 149 -5.92 5.67 -21.84
C GLY A 149 -6.19 7.11 -21.45
#